data_AF-A0A7I7XX39-F1
#
_entry.id   AF-A0A7I7XX39-F1
#
_cell.length_a   1.000
_cell.length_b   1.000
_cell.length_c   1.000
_cell.angle_alpha   90.00
_cell.angle_beta   90.00
_cell.angle_gamma   90.00
#
_symmetry.space_group_name_H-M   'P 1'
#
loop_
_entity.id
_entity.type
_entity.pdbx_description
1 polymer ?
#
loop_
_entity_poly.entity_id
_entity_poly.type
_entity_poly.pdbx_seq_one_letter_code
_entity_poly.pdbx_strand_id
1 'polypeptide(L)'
;MTDPAGREAARNRRRRWIAVTAALVGLTMIVPLSAALIQQGFGSPESASGSEVAAVPTPAGPSIKPLTVRPVVKAVMTTPEECPQGMVGPPTETVQLCDIEKTALFTLSAEAVQLQLTQAEALLSPLNNSYYVQVALTPESAQTFSDFTAANIGKQVAFVRGGVVVSAPSIGQRLDGDTLQLSGEMTAEESEGMARLLRDEA
;
A
#
# COMPACT_ATOMS: atom_id res chain seq x y z
N MET A 1 25.22 11.51 40.62
CA MET A 1 24.50 12.79 40.68
C MET A 1 23.41 12.77 39.63
N THR A 2 22.17 12.63 40.10
CA THR A 2 20.96 12.44 39.32
C THR A 2 20.35 13.81 39.04
N ASP A 3 20.21 14.21 37.77
CA ASP A 3 19.51 15.44 37.39
C ASP A 3 17.98 15.24 37.57
N PRO A 4 17.31 16.00 38.47
CA PRO A 4 15.89 15.83 38.74
C PRO A 4 14.97 16.75 37.92
N ALA A 5 15.48 17.62 37.04
CA ALA A 5 14.68 18.69 36.44
C ALA A 5 13.95 18.30 35.13
N GLY A 6 14.31 17.19 34.49
CA GLY A 6 13.74 16.78 33.19
C GLY A 6 12.43 15.99 33.24
N ARG A 7 11.98 15.54 34.43
CA ARG A 7 10.85 14.59 34.55
C ARG A 7 9.46 15.23 34.76
N GLU A 8 9.39 16.55 34.92
CA GLU A 8 8.11 17.24 35.21
C GLU A 8 7.43 17.85 33.97
N ALA A 9 8.16 18.07 32.86
CA ALA A 9 7.61 18.69 31.64
C ALA A 9 6.74 17.76 30.76
N ALA A 10 6.80 16.44 30.97
CA ALA A 10 6.11 15.45 30.11
C ALA A 10 4.68 15.09 30.54
N ARG A 11 4.23 15.51 31.73
CA ARG A 11 2.93 15.08 32.30
C ARG A 11 1.75 16.00 31.96
N ASN A 12 2.00 17.25 31.59
CA ASN A 12 0.95 18.27 31.49
C ASN A 12 0.24 18.39 30.11
N ARG A 13 0.72 17.70 29.07
CA ARG A 13 0.14 17.83 27.71
C ARG A 13 -1.00 16.84 27.41
N ARG A 14 -1.29 15.90 28.32
CA ARG A 14 -2.26 14.80 28.10
C ARG A 14 -3.58 14.94 28.89
N ARG A 15 -3.86 16.10 29.51
CA ARG A 15 -5.04 16.31 30.40
C ARG A 15 -5.98 17.46 30.00
N ARG A 16 -5.80 18.02 28.81
CA ARG A 16 -6.73 18.97 28.18
C ARG A 16 -7.01 18.28 26.85
N TRP A 17 -8.06 17.50 26.65
CA TRP A 17 -9.44 17.94 26.43
C TRP A 17 -10.38 16.74 26.64
N ILE A 18 -11.03 16.66 27.79
CA ILE A 18 -12.20 15.80 28.03
C ILE A 18 -13.30 16.69 28.60
N ALA A 19 -14.46 16.61 27.96
CA ALA A 19 -15.81 16.99 28.40
C ALA A 19 -16.10 18.47 28.71
N VAL A 20 -16.94 19.08 27.86
CA VAL A 20 -18.09 19.87 28.34
C VAL A 20 -19.31 19.50 27.50
N THR A 21 -20.27 18.85 28.14
CA THR A 21 -21.67 18.66 27.73
C THR A 21 -22.54 19.77 28.31
N ALA A 22 -23.43 20.36 27.51
CA ALA A 22 -24.68 21.02 27.94
C ALA A 22 -25.55 21.19 26.66
N ALA A 23 -26.59 20.41 26.39
CA ALA A 23 -27.91 20.31 27.01
C ALA A 23 -28.84 21.51 26.77
N LEU A 24 -30.08 21.18 26.34
CA LEU A 24 -31.37 21.93 26.31
C LEU A 24 -31.82 22.40 24.91
N VAL A 25 -32.79 21.74 24.26
CA VAL A 25 -34.26 21.59 24.50
C VAL A 25 -35.08 22.63 23.72
N GLY A 26 -36.01 22.12 22.92
CA GLY A 26 -37.27 22.78 22.59
C GLY A 26 -37.43 23.27 21.14
N LEU A 27 -38.19 22.57 20.30
CA LEU A 27 -39.62 22.86 20.13
C LEU A 27 -40.27 21.81 19.23
N THR A 28 -41.29 21.16 19.77
CA THR A 28 -42.33 20.40 19.08
C THR A 28 -43.16 21.31 18.17
N MET A 29 -43.62 20.82 17.01
CA MET A 29 -45.06 20.71 16.66
C MET A 29 -45.32 20.65 15.14
N ILE A 30 -46.05 19.58 14.78
CA ILE A 30 -47.17 19.49 13.81
C ILE A 30 -46.88 19.12 12.36
N VAL A 31 -47.50 17.99 12.03
CA VAL A 31 -47.63 17.19 10.81
C VAL A 31 -48.70 17.80 9.85
N PRO A 32 -49.18 17.08 8.82
CA PRO A 32 -48.88 17.18 7.38
C PRO A 32 -49.98 17.91 6.58
N LEU A 33 -49.78 18.16 5.27
CA LEU A 33 -50.80 17.94 4.22
C LEU A 33 -50.25 18.32 2.84
N SER A 34 -49.98 17.33 1.98
CA SER A 34 -50.39 17.36 0.57
C SER A 34 -50.25 15.97 -0.01
N ALA A 35 -51.40 15.33 -0.21
CA ALA A 35 -51.56 14.20 -1.08
C ALA A 35 -51.38 14.66 -2.53
N ALA A 36 -50.55 13.95 -3.29
CA ALA A 36 -50.68 13.89 -4.74
C ALA A 36 -50.32 12.47 -5.20
N LEU A 37 -51.38 11.68 -5.38
CA LEU A 37 -51.38 10.46 -6.17
C LEU A 37 -50.82 10.73 -7.58
N ILE A 38 -49.82 9.97 -8.01
CA ILE A 38 -49.81 9.39 -9.37
C ILE A 38 -49.28 7.96 -9.24
N GLN A 39 -50.22 7.01 -9.09
CA GLN A 39 -50.05 5.66 -9.61
C GLN A 39 -50.30 5.73 -11.11
N GLN A 40 -49.31 5.40 -11.93
CA GLN A 40 -49.55 4.70 -13.17
C GLN A 40 -48.50 3.61 -13.31
N GLY A 41 -48.99 2.37 -13.31
CA GLY A 41 -48.18 1.19 -13.49
C GLY A 41 -47.61 1.16 -14.90
N PHE A 42 -46.34 0.82 -14.97
CA PHE A 42 -45.78 0.12 -16.11
C PHE A 42 -45.07 -1.10 -15.56
N GLY A 43 -45.56 -2.25 -16.03
CA GLY A 43 -45.17 -3.56 -15.55
C GLY A 43 -43.68 -3.81 -15.73
N SER A 44 -43.18 -4.70 -14.87
CA SER A 44 -41.96 -5.45 -15.14
C SER A 44 -42.04 -6.11 -16.51
N PRO A 45 -40.99 -5.97 -17.31
CA PRO A 45 -40.42 -7.14 -17.95
C PRO A 45 -39.17 -7.51 -17.17
N GLU A 46 -39.27 -8.66 -16.52
CA GLU A 46 -38.15 -9.57 -16.32
C GLU A 46 -37.43 -9.71 -17.66
N SER A 47 -36.28 -9.05 -17.77
CA SER A 47 -35.31 -9.29 -18.84
C SER A 47 -34.09 -9.87 -18.17
N ALA A 48 -34.10 -11.20 -18.06
CA ALA A 48 -32.89 -11.98 -18.09
C ALA A 48 -32.17 -11.67 -19.40
N SER A 49 -31.33 -10.64 -19.38
CA SER A 49 -30.29 -10.46 -20.38
C SER A 49 -28.99 -10.73 -19.66
N GLY A 50 -28.53 -11.97 -19.79
CA GLY A 50 -27.13 -12.31 -19.58
C GLY A 50 -26.31 -11.44 -20.49
N SER A 51 -25.92 -10.27 -19.99
CA SER A 51 -24.80 -9.53 -20.53
C SER A 51 -23.58 -10.27 -20.02
N GLU A 52 -23.27 -11.37 -20.69
CA GLU A 52 -21.89 -11.83 -20.79
C GLU A 52 -21.17 -10.68 -21.48
N VAL A 53 -20.72 -9.71 -20.67
CA VAL A 53 -19.72 -8.75 -21.09
C VAL A 53 -18.53 -9.62 -21.39
N ALA A 54 -18.40 -9.99 -22.66
CA ALA A 54 -17.18 -10.54 -23.19
C ALA A 54 -16.06 -9.68 -22.62
N ALA A 55 -15.26 -10.27 -21.73
CA ALA A 55 -14.09 -9.63 -21.19
C ALA A 55 -13.29 -9.17 -22.40
N VAL A 56 -13.28 -7.86 -22.64
CA VAL A 56 -12.41 -7.26 -23.64
C VAL A 56 -11.02 -7.76 -23.27
N PRO A 57 -10.29 -8.47 -24.14
CA PRO A 57 -8.93 -8.86 -23.82
C PRO A 57 -8.17 -7.57 -23.57
N THR A 58 -7.84 -7.31 -22.30
CA THR A 58 -7.01 -6.19 -21.90
C THR A 58 -5.76 -6.22 -22.77
N PRO A 59 -5.43 -5.14 -23.48
CA PRO A 59 -4.21 -5.09 -24.27
C PRO A 59 -3.04 -5.45 -23.35
N ALA A 60 -2.31 -6.51 -23.69
CA ALA A 60 -1.07 -6.85 -23.01
C ALA A 60 -0.13 -5.67 -23.21
N GLY A 61 -0.02 -4.82 -22.18
CA GLY A 61 1.00 -3.78 -22.10
C GLY A 61 2.40 -4.40 -22.13
N PRO A 62 3.45 -3.57 -22.24
CA PRO A 62 4.84 -4.05 -22.20
C PRO A 62 5.05 -4.97 -20.98
N SER A 63 5.69 -6.11 -21.23
CA SER A 63 5.82 -7.22 -20.28
C SER A 63 6.91 -6.93 -19.23
N ILE A 64 6.57 -6.08 -18.25
CA ILE A 64 7.43 -5.82 -17.09
C ILE A 64 7.77 -7.15 -16.41
N LYS A 65 9.03 -7.37 -16.01
CA LYS A 65 9.41 -8.59 -15.28
C LYS A 65 8.59 -8.74 -13.98
N PRO A 66 8.18 -9.95 -13.56
CA PRO A 66 7.51 -10.13 -12.28
C PRO A 66 8.33 -9.58 -11.11
N LEU A 67 7.71 -8.80 -10.24
CA LEU A 67 8.31 -8.23 -9.03
C LEU A 67 8.26 -9.26 -7.90
N THR A 68 9.41 -9.54 -7.31
CA THR A 68 9.52 -10.52 -6.23
C THR A 68 9.11 -9.91 -4.90
N VAL A 69 8.28 -10.61 -4.13
CA VAL A 69 7.93 -10.23 -2.75
C VAL A 69 8.50 -11.28 -1.79
N ARG A 70 9.24 -10.80 -0.78
CA ARG A 70 9.87 -11.65 0.24
C ARG A 70 9.54 -11.13 1.65
N PRO A 71 9.13 -11.98 2.60
CA PRO A 71 8.98 -11.57 3.98
C PRO A 71 10.32 -11.12 4.59
N VAL A 72 10.28 -10.05 5.40
CA VAL A 72 11.45 -9.55 6.11
C VAL A 72 11.59 -10.29 7.44
N VAL A 73 12.76 -10.92 7.64
CA VAL A 73 13.12 -11.56 8.92
C VAL A 73 13.81 -10.56 9.84
N LYS A 74 14.67 -9.71 9.27
CA LYS A 74 15.43 -8.70 10.02
C LYS A 74 15.72 -7.49 9.13
N ALA A 75 15.64 -6.30 9.70
CA ALA A 75 16.12 -5.07 9.09
C ALA A 75 17.11 -4.40 10.05
N VAL A 76 18.28 -4.00 9.56
CA VAL A 76 19.27 -3.24 10.32
C VAL A 76 19.72 -2.03 9.52
N MET A 77 19.97 -0.91 10.20
CA MET A 77 20.62 0.22 9.56
C MET A 77 22.06 -0.16 9.21
N THR A 78 22.54 0.30 8.06
CA THR A 78 23.87 -0.02 7.55
C THR A 78 24.48 1.19 6.83
N THR A 79 25.76 1.10 6.49
CA THR A 79 26.45 2.07 5.67
C THR A 79 26.71 1.49 4.27
N PRO A 80 26.92 2.33 3.25
CA PRO A 80 27.20 1.86 1.89
C PRO A 80 28.39 0.91 1.75
N GLU A 81 29.36 0.99 2.67
CA GLU A 81 30.56 0.15 2.72
C GLU A 81 30.28 -1.25 3.28
N GLU A 82 29.30 -1.36 4.18
CA GLU A 82 28.90 -2.61 4.83
C GLU A 82 27.83 -3.38 4.04
N CYS A 83 27.31 -2.78 2.97
CA CYS A 83 26.36 -3.44 2.07
C CYS A 83 27.05 -4.54 1.26
N PRO A 84 26.66 -5.83 1.45
CA PRO A 84 27.24 -6.92 0.67
C PRO A 84 26.95 -6.71 -0.81
N GLN A 85 27.96 -6.92 -1.65
CA GLN A 85 27.81 -6.81 -3.10
C GLN A 85 26.96 -7.98 -3.61
N GLY A 86 25.65 -7.77 -3.67
CA GLY A 86 24.73 -8.37 -4.64
C GLY A 86 24.77 -9.89 -4.83
N MET A 87 24.91 -10.68 -3.76
CA MET A 87 24.68 -12.12 -3.88
C MET A 87 23.18 -12.41 -3.73
N VAL A 88 22.50 -12.49 -4.87
CA VAL A 88 21.14 -13.06 -4.93
C VAL A 88 21.29 -14.57 -4.76
N GLY A 89 21.09 -15.06 -3.54
CA GLY A 89 21.01 -16.49 -3.27
C GLY A 89 19.81 -17.15 -3.96
N PRO A 90 19.73 -18.49 -3.94
CA PRO A 90 18.60 -19.22 -4.51
C PRO A 90 17.25 -18.69 -3.99
N PRO A 91 16.17 -18.70 -4.80
CA PRO A 91 14.85 -18.20 -4.37
C PRO A 91 14.32 -18.88 -3.10
N THR A 92 14.75 -20.11 -2.86
CA THR A 92 14.36 -20.97 -1.74
C THR A 92 15.12 -20.72 -0.43
N GLU A 93 16.17 -19.89 -0.45
CA GLU A 93 17.02 -19.64 0.72
C GLU A 93 16.86 -18.22 1.23
N THR A 94 17.22 -17.99 2.50
CA THR A 94 17.34 -16.64 3.04
C THR A 94 18.44 -15.86 2.32
N VAL A 95 18.19 -14.59 2.03
CA VAL A 95 19.20 -13.71 1.40
C VAL A 95 19.35 -12.41 2.19
N GLN A 96 20.50 -11.77 2.03
CA GLN A 96 20.76 -10.44 2.59
C GLN A 96 20.89 -9.44 1.45
N LEU A 97 20.00 -8.46 1.40
CA LEU A 97 19.95 -7.45 0.34
C LEU A 97 19.85 -6.06 0.97
N CYS A 98 20.50 -5.08 0.32
CA CYS A 98 20.36 -3.68 0.71
C CYS A 98 19.21 -3.00 -0.03
N ASP A 99 18.74 -1.88 0.52
CA ASP A 99 17.90 -0.92 -0.18
C ASP A 99 18.66 -0.17 -1.28
N ILE A 100 17.92 0.62 -2.05
CA ILE A 100 18.44 1.44 -3.16
C ILE A 100 19.51 2.42 -2.65
N GLU A 101 19.29 3.03 -1.49
CA GLU A 101 20.17 4.05 -0.91
C GLU A 101 21.31 3.46 -0.06
N LYS A 102 21.32 2.13 0.14
CA LYS A 102 22.28 1.41 0.98
C LYS A 102 22.32 1.91 2.44
N THR A 103 21.15 2.30 2.95
CA THR A 103 20.96 2.75 4.33
C THR A 103 20.43 1.63 5.23
N ALA A 104 19.89 0.57 4.65
CA ALA A 104 19.33 -0.56 5.36
C ALA A 104 19.71 -1.90 4.72
N LEU A 105 20.13 -2.85 5.57
CA LEU A 105 20.37 -4.24 5.20
C LEU A 105 19.19 -5.11 5.69
N PHE A 106 18.55 -5.79 4.74
CA PHE A 106 17.43 -6.68 4.99
C PHE A 106 17.85 -8.14 4.90
N THR A 107 17.51 -8.93 5.90
CA THR A 107 17.52 -10.39 5.83
C THR A 107 16.12 -10.87 5.44
N LEU A 108 15.99 -11.46 4.27
CA LEU A 108 14.73 -11.86 3.66
C LEU A 108 14.60 -13.38 3.68
N SER A 109 13.40 -13.91 3.96
CA SER A 109 13.13 -15.34 3.82
C SER A 109 12.91 -15.72 2.36
N ALA A 110 12.67 -17.01 2.08
CA ALA A 110 12.34 -17.50 0.74
C ALA A 110 11.25 -16.65 0.06
N GLU A 111 11.30 -16.61 -1.27
CA GLU A 111 10.32 -15.91 -2.08
C GLU A 111 8.89 -16.39 -1.76
N ALA A 112 8.00 -15.43 -1.52
CA ALA A 112 6.62 -15.74 -1.16
C ALA A 112 5.68 -15.65 -2.36
N VAL A 113 5.74 -14.54 -3.11
CA VAL A 113 4.90 -14.31 -4.29
C VAL A 113 5.67 -13.52 -5.35
N GLN A 114 5.33 -13.74 -6.62
CA GLN A 114 5.73 -12.90 -7.75
C GLN A 114 4.53 -12.11 -8.23
N LEU A 115 4.71 -10.80 -8.41
CA LEU A 115 3.66 -9.90 -8.86
C LEU A 115 3.95 -9.45 -10.28
N GLN A 116 3.04 -9.74 -11.19
CA GLN A 116 3.11 -9.24 -12.55
C GLN A 116 2.56 -7.81 -12.59
N LEU A 117 3.45 -6.88 -12.95
CA LEU A 117 3.15 -5.46 -13.08
C LEU A 117 2.68 -5.15 -14.51
N THR A 118 1.73 -4.25 -14.63
CA THR A 118 1.31 -3.64 -15.89
C THR A 118 1.81 -2.20 -16.03
N GLN A 119 2.06 -1.52 -14.91
CA GLN A 119 2.53 -0.13 -14.87
C GLN A 119 3.31 0.13 -13.57
N ALA A 120 4.28 1.04 -13.65
CA ALA A 120 4.91 1.63 -12.47
C ALA A 120 5.33 3.08 -12.78
N GLU A 121 4.79 4.03 -12.03
CA GLU A 121 4.90 5.47 -12.31
C GLU A 121 5.16 6.26 -11.03
N ALA A 122 6.05 7.25 -11.14
CA ALA A 122 6.31 8.22 -10.08
C ALA A 122 5.26 9.34 -10.14
N LEU A 123 4.64 9.65 -9.00
CA LEU A 123 3.58 10.64 -8.89
C LEU A 123 3.82 11.57 -7.70
N LEU A 124 3.33 12.80 -7.82
CA LEU A 124 3.29 13.77 -6.72
C LEU A 124 1.88 13.78 -6.12
N SER A 125 1.78 13.60 -4.80
CA SER A 125 0.51 13.72 -4.10
C SER A 125 0.15 15.20 -3.90
N PRO A 126 -1.02 15.67 -4.38
CA PRO A 126 -1.43 17.06 -4.23
C PRO A 126 -1.85 17.40 -2.79
N LEU A 127 -2.07 16.40 -1.94
CA LEU A 127 -2.57 16.59 -0.57
C LEU A 127 -1.47 16.99 0.41
N ASN A 128 -0.27 16.48 0.21
CA ASN A 128 0.85 16.61 1.14
C ASN A 128 2.18 16.92 0.43
N ASN A 129 2.17 17.09 -0.89
CA ASN A 129 3.34 17.42 -1.70
C ASN A 129 4.48 16.39 -1.56
N SER A 130 4.15 15.12 -1.30
CA SER A 130 5.11 14.01 -1.23
C SER A 130 5.12 13.20 -2.53
N TYR A 131 6.30 12.74 -2.94
CA TYR A 131 6.44 11.81 -4.06
C TYR A 131 6.16 10.37 -3.62
N TYR A 132 5.59 9.58 -4.51
CA TYR A 132 5.34 8.15 -4.32
C TYR A 132 5.37 7.44 -5.68
N VAL A 133 5.51 6.13 -5.67
CA VAL A 133 5.42 5.31 -6.88
C VAL A 133 4.12 4.51 -6.86
N GLN A 134 3.28 4.72 -7.86
CA GLN A 134 2.09 3.90 -8.10
C GLN A 134 2.47 2.72 -8.97
N VAL A 135 2.04 1.53 -8.56
CA VAL A 135 2.26 0.28 -9.28
C VAL A 135 0.92 -0.35 -9.58
N ALA A 136 0.66 -0.66 -10.85
CA ALA A 136 -0.51 -1.43 -11.26
C ALA A 136 -0.12 -2.89 -11.53
N LEU A 137 -0.96 -3.80 -11.06
CA LEU A 137 -0.81 -5.24 -11.15
C LEU A 137 -1.80 -5.81 -12.16
N THR A 138 -1.48 -6.99 -12.69
CA THR A 138 -2.49 -7.81 -13.37
C THR A 138 -3.56 -8.27 -12.38
N PRO A 139 -4.79 -8.56 -12.83
CA PRO A 139 -5.86 -9.06 -11.96
C PRO A 139 -5.48 -10.33 -11.18
N GLU A 140 -4.72 -11.24 -11.81
CA GLU A 140 -4.22 -12.46 -11.16
C GLU A 140 -3.23 -12.16 -10.03
N SER A 141 -2.29 -11.25 -10.28
CA SER A 141 -1.32 -10.83 -9.26
C SER A 141 -1.96 -10.01 -8.15
N ALA A 142 -2.96 -9.19 -8.47
CA ALA A 142 -3.76 -8.45 -7.50
C ALA A 142 -4.47 -9.38 -6.52
N GLN A 143 -5.14 -10.43 -7.03
CA GLN A 143 -5.79 -11.44 -6.19
C GLN A 143 -4.76 -12.20 -5.33
N THR A 144 -3.67 -12.64 -5.93
CA THR A 144 -2.58 -13.34 -5.22
C THR A 144 -2.00 -12.48 -4.09
N PHE A 145 -1.79 -11.19 -4.34
CA PHE A 145 -1.27 -10.28 -3.33
C PHE A 145 -2.29 -9.96 -2.23
N SER A 146 -3.56 -9.85 -2.59
CA SER A 146 -4.65 -9.67 -1.62
C SER A 146 -4.73 -10.84 -0.64
N ASP A 147 -4.68 -12.08 -1.13
CA ASP A 147 -4.70 -13.27 -0.27
C ASP A 147 -3.41 -13.40 0.56
N PHE A 148 -2.26 -13.07 -0.03
CA PHE A 148 -0.99 -13.02 0.69
C PHE A 148 -1.01 -11.99 1.83
N THR A 149 -1.51 -10.78 1.59
CA THR A 149 -1.55 -9.73 2.62
C THR A 149 -2.57 -10.05 3.71
N ALA A 150 -3.70 -10.68 3.38
CA ALA A 150 -4.67 -11.17 4.37
C ALA A 150 -4.04 -12.17 5.36
N ALA A 151 -3.16 -13.04 4.88
CA ALA A 151 -2.47 -14.03 5.71
C ALA A 151 -1.24 -13.48 6.47
N ASN A 152 -0.79 -12.26 6.16
CA ASN A 152 0.46 -11.70 6.67
C ASN A 152 0.30 -10.30 7.31
N ILE A 153 -0.90 -9.99 7.81
CA ILE A 153 -1.15 -8.76 8.57
C ILE A 153 -0.19 -8.65 9.77
N GLY A 154 0.37 -7.46 9.96
CA GLY A 154 1.35 -7.14 11.00
C GLY A 154 2.79 -7.52 10.65
N LYS A 155 3.04 -8.17 9.50
CA LYS A 155 4.40 -8.52 9.06
C LYS A 155 4.95 -7.48 8.08
N GLN A 156 6.28 -7.39 8.02
CA GLN A 156 6.98 -6.58 7.04
C GLN A 156 7.37 -7.43 5.84
N VAL A 157 7.22 -6.88 4.64
CA VAL A 157 7.56 -7.54 3.38
C VAL A 157 8.41 -6.61 2.53
N ALA A 158 9.32 -7.19 1.76
CA ALA A 158 10.21 -6.49 0.86
C ALA A 158 9.82 -6.77 -0.59
N PHE A 159 9.70 -5.71 -1.37
CA PHE A 159 9.66 -5.75 -2.83
C PHE A 159 11.10 -5.76 -3.35
N VAL A 160 11.46 -6.78 -4.10
CA VAL A 160 12.83 -7.02 -4.55
C VAL A 160 12.90 -7.02 -6.07
N ARG A 161 13.85 -6.26 -6.62
CA ARG A 161 14.16 -6.19 -8.05
C ARG A 161 15.67 -6.13 -8.23
N GLY A 162 16.21 -6.95 -9.13
CA GLY A 162 17.63 -6.88 -9.49
C GLY A 162 18.61 -7.07 -8.33
N GLY A 163 18.21 -7.80 -7.27
CA GLY A 163 19.04 -7.97 -6.07
C GLY A 163 19.06 -6.76 -5.13
N VAL A 164 18.12 -5.84 -5.26
CA VAL A 164 17.96 -4.67 -4.38
C VAL A 164 16.55 -4.66 -3.81
N VAL A 165 16.43 -4.25 -2.55
CA VAL A 165 15.13 -3.98 -1.91
C VAL A 165 14.64 -2.61 -2.37
N VAL A 166 13.57 -2.61 -3.16
CA VAL A 166 12.97 -1.38 -3.70
C VAL A 166 12.16 -0.66 -2.62
N SER A 167 11.40 -1.43 -1.84
CA SER A 167 10.59 -0.92 -0.72
C SER A 167 10.30 -2.05 0.25
N ALA A 168 10.19 -1.75 1.55
CA ALA A 168 9.95 -2.74 2.59
C ALA A 168 8.81 -2.34 3.56
N PRO A 169 7.57 -2.20 3.09
CA PRO A 169 6.47 -1.76 3.94
C PRO A 169 5.98 -2.85 4.91
N SER A 170 5.32 -2.38 5.97
CA SER A 170 4.57 -3.24 6.88
C SER A 170 3.13 -3.43 6.37
N ILE A 171 2.65 -4.67 6.37
CA ILE A 171 1.28 -5.01 6.00
C ILE A 171 0.36 -4.65 7.17
N GLY A 172 -0.34 -3.52 7.08
CA GLY A 172 -1.30 -3.10 8.12
C GLY A 172 -2.67 -3.78 8.02
N GLN A 173 -3.06 -4.22 6.82
CA GLN A 173 -4.37 -4.78 6.51
C GLN A 173 -4.30 -5.60 5.21
N ARG A 174 -5.38 -6.33 4.90
CA ARG A 174 -5.56 -6.93 3.56
C ARG A 174 -5.57 -5.82 2.51
N LEU A 175 -4.79 -5.99 1.45
CA LEU A 175 -4.72 -5.04 0.36
C LEU A 175 -5.52 -5.58 -0.82
N ASP A 176 -6.74 -5.07 -0.97
CA ASP A 176 -7.61 -5.38 -2.10
C ASP A 176 -7.43 -4.33 -3.20
N GLY A 177 -7.49 -4.77 -4.46
CA GLY A 177 -7.29 -3.92 -5.63
C GLY A 177 -6.05 -4.28 -6.44
N ASP A 178 -5.98 -3.73 -7.63
CA ASP A 178 -4.91 -3.94 -8.60
C ASP A 178 -3.77 -2.92 -8.49
N THR A 179 -3.92 -1.92 -7.63
CA THR A 179 -3.00 -0.79 -7.56
C THR A 179 -2.38 -0.69 -6.17
N LEU A 180 -1.05 -0.53 -6.12
CA LEU A 180 -0.27 -0.34 -4.91
C LEU A 180 0.42 1.02 -4.93
N GLN A 181 0.51 1.66 -3.77
CA GLN A 181 1.29 2.87 -3.59
C GLN A 181 2.52 2.54 -2.74
N LEU A 182 3.70 2.78 -3.31
CA LEU A 182 4.98 2.67 -2.63
C LEU A 182 5.42 4.08 -2.24
N SER A 183 5.35 4.36 -0.95
CA SER A 183 5.64 5.68 -0.38
C SER A 183 6.90 5.65 0.48
N GLY A 184 7.49 6.82 0.70
CA GLY A 184 8.70 7.04 1.50
C GLY A 184 9.09 8.50 1.49
N GLU A 185 10.09 8.87 2.28
CA GLU A 185 10.73 10.19 2.16
C GLU A 185 11.64 10.15 0.94
N MET A 186 11.12 10.60 -0.21
CA MET A 186 11.85 10.61 -1.47
C MET A 186 11.59 11.89 -2.25
N THR A 187 12.59 12.30 -3.01
CA THR A 187 12.56 13.38 -3.98
C THR A 187 11.91 12.92 -5.29
N ALA A 188 11.66 13.86 -6.20
CA ALA A 188 11.16 13.56 -7.53
C ALA A 188 12.07 12.55 -8.25
N GLU A 189 13.37 12.84 -8.26
CA GLU A 189 14.39 12.03 -8.96
C GLU A 189 14.47 10.61 -8.39
N GLU A 190 14.40 10.47 -7.06
CA GLU A 190 14.41 9.16 -6.40
C GLU A 190 13.15 8.36 -6.72
N SER A 191 11.98 8.99 -6.70
CA SER A 191 10.72 8.33 -7.07
C SER A 191 10.73 7.86 -8.53
N GLU A 192 11.29 8.66 -9.43
CA GLU A 192 11.40 8.35 -10.84
C GLU A 192 12.45 7.26 -11.12
N GLY A 193 13.56 7.29 -10.39
CA GLY A 193 14.56 6.22 -10.37
C GLY A 193 13.98 4.90 -9.89
N MET A 194 13.18 4.92 -8.82
CA MET A 194 12.45 3.76 -8.30
C MET A 194 11.44 3.23 -9.32
N ALA A 195 10.64 4.09 -9.94
CA ALA A 195 9.69 3.69 -10.98
C ALA A 195 10.38 3.08 -12.21
N ARG A 196 11.55 3.59 -12.61
CA ARG A 196 12.36 3.00 -13.68
C ARG A 196 12.84 1.61 -13.29
N LEU A 197 13.42 1.45 -12.11
CA LEU A 197 13.89 0.15 -11.61
C LEU A 197 12.76 -0.89 -11.59
N LEU A 198 11.55 -0.48 -11.18
CA LEU A 198 10.39 -1.37 -11.19
C LEU A 198 9.94 -1.79 -12.58
N ARG A 199 10.10 -0.91 -13.58
CA ARG A 199 9.78 -1.20 -14.99
C ARG A 199 10.86 -2.00 -15.71
N ASP A 200 12.12 -1.93 -15.28
CA ASP A 200 13.24 -2.56 -15.98
C ASP A 200 12.92 -4.04 -16.30
N GLU A 201 12.91 -4.33 -17.60
CA GLU A 201 12.64 -5.64 -18.18
C GLU A 201 13.90 -6.54 -18.11
N ALA A 202 13.69 -7.85 -18.17
CA ALA A 202 14.79 -8.84 -18.18
C ALA A 202 15.61 -8.78 -19.47
#